data_AF-A0A9D1BZF1-F1
#
_entry.id   AF-A0A9D1BZF1-F1
#
_cell.length_a   1.000
_cell.length_b   1.000
_cell.length_c   1.000
_cell.angle_alpha   90.00
_cell.angle_beta   90.00
_cell.angle_gamma   90.00
#
_symmetry.space_group_name_H-M   'P 1'
#
loop_
_entity.id
_entity.type
_entity.pdbx_description
1 polymer ?
#
loop_
_entity_poly.entity_id
_entity_poly.type
_entity_poly.pdbx_seq_one_letter_code
_entity_poly.pdbx_strand_id
1 'polypeptide(L)'
;MRRREMPILRGLCLPVVLLLLILAVPVSAQGGGARVYLNPTAATIGEGETVAVEIVVENVSNLQGVEVHLVFDPSVLEVVDADAGMAGIQVALGPFASPDYVPKNEVDQGTGHIDFGYAQMNHAPVSGSGVVATITFRAKAAGVSPLTFTQVLLADAIGSQIPVETENGQVTVQVGETPTPTETPTPTATPSPTVTPSPTATPTPTQTPATGAVLSLLPSSSSVALGDLARVTLHVANASNLYGVEVHITYGAGLDWVGYEGQGCIADVLVGPSPEDQGVGYAASLQAPSSPFEGACDLITFTFVGREPGTYSVEIGDALLSDPNGGPLEVATQGATIQVVGATETPTETPTPTPQPGGECTDILGHHVVRWGETLYAIGRAYSVRPDAIALCNGIVNPNLIYAGSVLAIPNVPWVPVPPGPTAVPQFGWGPTPTCRYYHTVQWGENLFRISLRYGVSMWAIAEANRIYNLHYILAGQVLCIP
;
A
#
# COMPACT_ATOMS: atom_id res chain seq x y z
N MET A 1 14.59 -40.69 86.20
CA MET A 1 15.94 -41.27 86.07
C MET A 1 16.79 -40.36 85.21
N ARG A 2 18.01 -40.04 85.68
CA ARG A 2 19.21 -39.51 84.99
C ARG A 2 19.00 -38.37 83.97
N ARG A 3 19.24 -37.09 84.33
CA ARG A 3 20.55 -36.38 84.30
C ARG A 3 21.42 -36.69 83.07
N ARG A 4 21.65 -35.64 82.27
CA ARG A 4 22.93 -35.08 81.77
C ARG A 4 22.61 -34.24 80.53
N GLU A 5 23.14 -33.04 80.23
CA GLU A 5 24.08 -32.08 80.80
C GLU A 5 23.86 -30.79 79.95
N MET A 6 23.73 -29.61 80.57
CA MET A 6 24.13 -28.31 79.95
C MET A 6 25.65 -28.15 80.19
N PRO A 7 26.40 -27.09 79.76
CA PRO A 7 26.16 -25.89 78.94
C PRO A 7 27.32 -25.60 77.93
N ILE A 8 27.41 -24.40 77.30
CA ILE A 8 28.59 -23.48 77.32
C ILE A 8 28.74 -22.56 76.06
N LEU A 9 28.87 -21.25 76.37
CA LEU A 9 29.57 -20.11 75.72
C LEU A 9 29.38 -19.80 74.22
N ARG A 10 28.87 -18.60 73.91
CA ARG A 10 29.61 -17.34 73.65
C ARG A 10 30.53 -17.41 72.41
N GLY A 11 30.13 -16.70 71.36
CA GLY A 11 30.97 -16.37 70.21
C GLY A 11 30.35 -15.26 69.39
N LEU A 12 30.71 -14.02 69.71
CA LEU A 12 30.58 -12.86 68.84
C LEU A 12 31.32 -13.17 67.51
N CYS A 13 30.64 -13.14 66.37
CA CYS A 13 31.31 -13.14 65.07
C CYS A 13 30.58 -12.18 64.13
N LEU A 14 31.30 -11.13 63.75
CA LEU A 14 31.03 -10.21 62.63
C LEU A 14 30.43 -10.96 61.43
N PRO A 15 29.44 -10.41 60.70
CA PRO A 15 29.35 -10.74 59.29
C PRO A 15 30.54 -10.06 58.60
N VAL A 16 31.45 -10.89 58.11
CA VAL A 16 32.43 -10.52 57.08
C VAL A 16 31.65 -9.93 55.92
N VAL A 17 31.75 -8.61 55.74
CA VAL A 17 31.37 -7.94 54.50
C VAL A 17 32.36 -8.43 53.45
N LEU A 18 32.00 -9.50 52.75
CA LEU A 18 32.67 -9.89 51.52
C LEU A 18 32.26 -8.87 50.45
N LEU A 19 33.04 -7.79 50.38
CA LEU A 19 32.99 -6.81 49.31
C LEU A 19 33.42 -7.52 48.02
N LEU A 20 32.47 -8.14 47.35
CA LEU A 20 32.59 -8.59 45.97
C LEU A 20 32.65 -7.32 45.11
N LEU A 21 33.88 -6.86 44.91
CA LEU A 21 34.24 -5.80 43.98
C LEU A 21 33.94 -6.34 42.57
N ILE A 22 32.68 -6.21 42.15
CA ILE A 22 32.30 -6.37 40.74
C ILE A 22 32.99 -5.22 40.04
N LEU A 23 34.17 -5.49 39.49
CA LEU A 23 34.74 -4.68 38.43
C LEU A 23 33.64 -4.59 37.37
N ALA A 24 33.08 -3.38 37.20
CA ALA A 24 32.32 -3.02 36.02
C ALA A 24 33.29 -3.11 34.84
N VAL A 25 33.48 -4.32 34.34
CA VAL A 25 33.97 -4.53 32.99
C VAL A 25 32.95 -3.78 32.13
N PRO A 26 33.35 -2.82 31.28
CA PRO A 26 32.41 -2.31 30.30
C PRO A 26 31.91 -3.54 29.55
N VAL A 27 30.61 -3.80 29.65
CA VAL A 27 29.96 -4.73 28.75
C VAL A 27 30.17 -4.08 27.39
N SER A 28 31.17 -4.56 26.66
CA SER A 28 31.30 -4.30 25.24
C SER A 28 29.93 -4.60 24.64
N ALA A 29 29.34 -3.59 23.99
CA ALA A 29 28.10 -3.71 23.27
C ALA A 29 28.08 -5.03 22.49
N GLN A 30 27.17 -5.94 22.87
CA GLN A 30 26.84 -7.07 22.02
C GLN A 30 26.10 -6.48 20.82
N GLY A 31 26.84 -6.23 19.74
CA GLY A 31 26.24 -5.89 18.45
C GLY A 31 25.32 -7.03 18.01
N GLY A 32 24.03 -6.70 17.85
CA GLY A 32 22.99 -7.63 17.43
C GLY A 32 21.58 -7.37 17.99
N GLY A 33 21.33 -6.21 18.61
CA GLY A 33 19.98 -5.78 18.98
C GLY A 33 19.23 -5.19 17.78
N ALA A 34 17.90 -5.28 17.78
CA ALA A 34 17.08 -4.64 16.76
C ALA A 34 17.20 -3.11 16.85
N ARG A 35 17.24 -2.42 15.71
CA ARG A 35 17.34 -0.95 15.62
C ARG A 35 16.21 -0.38 14.78
N VAL A 36 15.82 0.86 15.09
CA VAL A 36 14.96 1.69 14.24
C VAL A 36 15.65 3.02 13.98
N TYR A 37 15.81 3.40 12.71
CA TYR A 37 16.51 4.63 12.33
C TYR A 37 15.89 5.29 11.11
N LEU A 38 16.27 6.54 10.85
CA LEU A 38 15.85 7.28 9.67
C LEU A 38 16.92 7.19 8.57
N ASN A 39 16.48 6.95 7.32
CA ASN A 39 17.34 6.91 6.14
C ASN A 39 16.82 7.88 5.04
N PRO A 40 17.61 8.87 4.60
CA PRO A 40 18.91 9.24 5.16
C PRO A 40 18.76 9.79 6.59
N THR A 41 19.77 9.55 7.44
CA THR A 41 19.80 10.09 8.82
C THR A 41 19.94 11.62 8.81
N ALA A 42 20.60 12.17 7.79
CA ALA A 42 20.68 13.60 7.57
C ALA A 42 20.50 13.93 6.08
N ALA A 43 19.63 14.89 5.78
CA ALA A 43 19.43 15.41 4.43
C ALA A 43 19.60 16.93 4.36
N THR A 44 19.98 17.43 3.19
CA THR A 44 20.03 18.87 2.89
C THR A 44 19.28 19.16 1.59
N ILE A 45 18.33 20.08 1.63
CA ILE A 45 17.47 20.45 0.49
C ILE A 45 17.29 21.98 0.41
N GLY A 46 16.92 22.49 -0.76
CA GLY A 46 16.52 23.88 -0.97
C GLY A 46 15.07 24.15 -0.57
N GLU A 47 14.70 25.41 -0.36
CA GLU A 47 13.31 25.81 -0.10
C GLU A 47 12.39 25.40 -1.26
N GLY A 48 11.24 24.78 -0.95
CA GLY A 48 10.31 24.23 -1.94
C GLY A 48 10.64 22.83 -2.46
N GLU A 49 11.87 22.34 -2.27
CA GLU A 49 12.24 20.97 -2.64
C GLU A 49 11.67 19.93 -1.66
N THR A 50 11.65 18.67 -2.10
CA THR A 50 11.18 17.54 -1.30
C THR A 50 12.28 16.52 -1.05
N VAL A 51 12.20 15.82 0.09
CA VAL A 51 13.06 14.68 0.42
C VAL A 51 12.22 13.54 1.00
N ALA A 52 12.46 12.32 0.54
CA ALA A 52 11.91 11.11 1.14
C ALA A 52 12.84 10.66 2.28
N VAL A 53 12.27 10.45 3.47
CA VAL A 53 12.95 9.92 4.65
C VAL A 53 12.25 8.63 5.07
N GLU A 54 12.97 7.53 4.97
CA GLU A 54 12.52 6.19 5.31
C GLU A 54 12.68 5.94 6.81
N ILE A 55 11.68 5.31 7.44
CA ILE A 55 11.80 4.68 8.75
C ILE A 55 12.23 3.24 8.49
N VAL A 56 13.45 2.90 8.90
CA VAL A 56 14.07 1.59 8.68
C VAL A 56 14.14 0.83 9.99
N VAL A 57 13.75 -0.43 9.96
CA VAL A 57 14.04 -1.37 11.04
C VAL A 57 15.20 -2.27 10.65
N GLU A 58 16.06 -2.61 11.60
CA GLU A 58 17.26 -3.44 11.38
C GLU A 58 17.29 -4.61 12.38
N ASN A 59 17.63 -5.81 11.91
CA ASN A 59 17.84 -7.00 12.74
C ASN A 59 16.63 -7.35 13.63
N VAL A 60 15.41 -7.11 13.14
CA VAL A 60 14.18 -7.44 13.85
C VAL A 60 13.86 -8.92 13.68
N SER A 61 13.26 -9.54 14.70
CA SER A 61 12.76 -10.90 14.63
C SER A 61 11.28 -10.97 15.00
N ASN A 62 10.52 -11.77 14.25
CA ASN A 62 9.08 -12.00 14.42
C ASN A 62 8.21 -10.73 14.49
N LEU A 63 8.54 -9.68 13.73
CA LEU A 63 7.77 -8.44 13.69
C LEU A 63 6.36 -8.68 13.18
N GLN A 64 5.37 -8.31 13.99
CA GLN A 64 3.95 -8.37 13.68
C GLN A 64 3.30 -6.98 13.67
N GLY A 65 3.83 -6.04 14.45
CA GLY A 65 3.27 -4.70 14.56
C GLY A 65 4.34 -3.62 14.74
N VAL A 66 4.05 -2.44 14.20
CA VAL A 66 4.88 -1.24 14.25
C VAL A 66 4.02 -0.10 14.77
N GLU A 67 4.53 0.66 15.74
CA GLU A 67 3.98 1.93 16.17
C GLU A 67 5.13 2.92 16.37
N VAL A 68 5.03 4.09 15.75
CA VAL A 68 6.05 5.12 15.68
C VAL A 68 5.37 6.47 15.88
N HIS A 69 5.93 7.25 16.79
CA HIS A 69 5.60 8.65 16.98
C HIS A 69 6.85 9.48 16.70
N LEU A 70 6.77 10.38 15.73
CA LEU A 70 7.89 11.20 15.29
C LEU A 70 7.48 12.68 15.32
N VAL A 71 8.43 13.54 15.72
CA VAL A 71 8.24 14.99 15.69
C VAL A 71 9.23 15.65 14.73
N PHE A 72 8.78 16.70 14.05
CA PHE A 72 9.55 17.59 13.19
C PHE A 72 9.20 19.06 13.48
N ASP A 73 9.98 20.01 12.94
CA ASP A 73 9.66 21.44 13.05
C ASP A 73 8.73 21.88 11.91
N PRO A 74 7.44 22.16 12.17
CA PRO A 74 6.47 22.52 11.14
C PRO A 74 6.66 23.94 10.59
N SER A 75 7.56 24.75 11.18
CA SER A 75 7.98 26.03 10.63
C SER A 75 9.01 25.88 9.51
N VAL A 76 9.74 24.75 9.48
CA VAL A 76 10.80 24.45 8.51
C VAL A 76 10.33 23.45 7.45
N LEU A 77 9.54 22.44 7.82
CA LEU A 77 9.06 21.39 6.92
C LEU A 77 7.53 21.24 6.92
N GLU A 78 7.00 20.66 5.85
CA GLU A 78 5.69 19.99 5.83
C GLU A 78 5.79 18.58 5.31
N VAL A 79 4.85 17.71 5.71
CA VAL A 79 4.73 16.38 5.12
C VAL A 79 3.82 16.46 3.90
N VAL A 80 4.30 15.90 2.80
CA VAL A 80 3.51 15.69 1.58
C VAL A 80 2.65 14.46 1.78
N ASP A 81 1.35 14.62 1.57
CA ASP A 81 0.38 13.54 1.72
C ASP A 81 0.66 12.41 0.72
N ALA A 82 0.84 11.19 1.26
CA ALA A 82 1.09 10.00 0.47
C ALA A 82 -0.17 9.47 -0.24
N ASP A 83 -1.38 9.84 0.22
CA ASP A 83 -2.63 9.40 -0.39
C ASP A 83 -3.70 10.52 -0.34
N ALA A 84 -3.74 11.31 -1.41
CA ALA A 84 -4.72 12.39 -1.58
C ALA A 84 -6.19 11.91 -1.64
N GLY A 85 -6.43 10.60 -1.77
CA GLY A 85 -7.76 10.00 -1.70
C GLY A 85 -8.28 9.80 -0.26
N MET A 86 -7.39 9.88 0.74
CA MET A 86 -7.75 9.78 2.15
C MET A 86 -7.82 11.16 2.81
N ALA A 87 -8.78 11.34 3.70
CA ALA A 87 -8.85 12.57 4.49
C ALA A 87 -7.70 12.61 5.50
N GLY A 88 -6.91 13.69 5.47
CA GLY A 88 -5.75 13.87 6.34
C GLY A 88 -4.48 14.02 5.53
N ILE A 89 -3.33 13.86 6.18
CA ILE A 89 -2.01 13.80 5.55
C ILE A 89 -1.35 12.53 6.05
N GLN A 90 -1.03 11.62 5.14
CA GLN A 90 -0.53 10.28 5.47
C GLN A 90 0.92 10.08 5.06
N VAL A 91 1.61 9.18 5.76
CA VAL A 91 2.93 8.68 5.33
C VAL A 91 2.76 7.44 4.45
N ALA A 92 3.71 7.21 3.54
CA ALA A 92 3.68 6.03 2.68
C ALA A 92 4.07 4.77 3.47
N LEU A 93 3.39 3.65 3.22
CA LEU A 93 3.71 2.37 3.83
C LEU A 93 4.96 1.76 3.19
N GLY A 94 5.86 1.21 4.02
CA GLY A 94 7.09 0.57 3.55
C GLY A 94 6.90 -0.91 3.20
N PRO A 95 7.74 -1.47 2.32
CA PRO A 95 7.60 -2.84 1.81
C PRO A 95 8.10 -3.94 2.75
N PHE A 96 8.78 -3.62 3.85
CA PHE A 96 9.38 -4.65 4.72
C PHE A 96 8.34 -5.57 5.38
N ALA A 97 7.15 -5.03 5.60
CA ALA A 97 6.01 -5.74 6.14
C ALA A 97 4.83 -5.64 5.17
N SER A 98 3.83 -6.50 5.36
CA SER A 98 2.56 -6.46 4.63
C SER A 98 1.45 -5.93 5.54
N PRO A 99 1.38 -4.61 5.75
CA PRO A 99 0.35 -3.99 6.60
C PRO A 99 -1.03 -4.22 5.99
N ASP A 100 -1.87 -4.96 6.71
CA ASP A 100 -3.28 -5.17 6.37
C ASP A 100 -4.22 -4.56 7.42
N TYR A 101 -3.64 -3.94 8.45
CA TYR A 101 -4.33 -3.13 9.44
C TYR A 101 -3.48 -1.92 9.85
N VAL A 102 -3.94 -0.71 9.53
CA VAL A 102 -3.25 0.56 9.82
C VAL A 102 -4.14 1.41 10.74
N PRO A 103 -4.09 1.21 12.08
CA PRO A 103 -4.97 1.93 13.02
C PRO A 103 -4.69 3.42 13.11
N LYS A 104 -3.46 3.83 12.77
CA LYS A 104 -3.04 5.22 12.81
C LYS A 104 -2.00 5.44 11.72
N ASN A 105 -2.29 6.38 10.84
CA ASN A 105 -1.36 6.97 9.92
C ASN A 105 -1.94 8.34 9.74
N GLU A 106 -1.42 9.31 10.48
CA GLU A 106 -1.90 10.69 10.48
C GLU A 106 -0.73 11.63 10.80
N VAL A 107 -0.70 12.76 10.10
CA VAL A 107 0.21 13.86 10.37
C VAL A 107 -0.56 15.09 10.84
N ASP A 108 -0.21 15.60 12.01
CA ASP A 108 -0.60 16.93 12.44
C ASP A 108 0.44 17.96 11.97
N GLN A 109 0.14 18.56 10.82
CA GLN A 109 0.98 19.56 10.18
C GLN A 109 1.15 20.85 10.99
N GLY A 110 0.23 21.14 11.92
CA GLY A 110 0.27 22.33 12.76
C GLY A 110 1.22 22.17 13.95
N THR A 111 1.28 20.98 14.52
CA THR A 111 2.13 20.67 15.69
C THR A 111 3.43 19.95 15.32
N GLY A 112 3.55 19.45 14.09
CA GLY A 112 4.73 18.73 13.61
C GLY A 112 4.80 17.29 14.13
N HIS A 113 3.66 16.68 14.44
CA HIS A 113 3.57 15.31 14.95
C HIS A 113 3.14 14.34 13.86
N ILE A 114 3.81 13.20 13.80
CA ILE A 114 3.49 12.06 12.94
C ILE A 114 3.18 10.89 13.85
N ASP A 115 1.94 10.39 13.78
CA ASP A 115 1.49 9.20 14.48
C ASP A 115 1.24 8.10 13.46
N PHE A 116 2.08 7.07 13.51
CA PHE A 116 2.08 5.99 12.52
C PHE A 116 2.08 4.63 13.21
N GLY A 117 1.26 3.71 12.75
CA GLY A 117 1.33 2.33 13.19
C GLY A 117 0.48 1.40 12.36
N TYR A 118 0.93 0.16 12.25
CA TYR A 118 0.25 -0.92 11.56
C TYR A 118 0.53 -2.27 12.20
N ALA A 119 -0.29 -3.26 11.82
CA ALA A 119 -0.06 -4.66 12.12
C ALA A 119 -0.29 -5.53 10.87
N GLN A 120 0.25 -6.74 10.92
CA GLN A 120 0.18 -7.77 9.88
C GLN A 120 -0.78 -8.90 10.28
N MET A 121 -2.09 -8.64 10.39
CA MET A 121 -3.06 -9.56 10.97
C MET A 121 -3.25 -10.90 10.24
N ASN A 122 -3.17 -10.88 8.92
CA ASN A 122 -3.38 -12.04 8.04
C ASN A 122 -2.07 -12.48 7.38
N HIS A 123 -0.94 -11.95 7.84
CA HIS A 123 0.39 -12.28 7.33
C HIS A 123 1.26 -12.87 8.45
N ALA A 124 2.21 -13.71 8.05
CA ALA A 124 3.17 -14.27 8.98
C ALA A 124 4.09 -13.15 9.52
N PRO A 125 4.58 -13.26 10.76
CA PRO A 125 5.54 -12.31 11.31
C PRO A 125 6.80 -12.26 10.44
N VAL A 126 7.33 -11.05 10.21
CA VAL A 126 8.52 -10.84 9.36
C VAL A 126 9.78 -10.68 10.21
N SER A 127 10.92 -11.13 9.70
CA SER A 127 12.21 -10.96 10.36
C SER A 127 13.23 -10.44 9.36
N GLY A 128 14.22 -9.69 9.84
CA GLY A 128 15.25 -9.07 9.02
C GLY A 128 15.29 -7.56 9.20
N SER A 129 15.70 -6.88 8.13
CA SER A 129 15.85 -5.42 8.08
C SER A 129 15.12 -4.87 6.85
N GLY A 130 14.53 -3.69 6.95
CA GLY A 130 13.90 -3.02 5.82
C GLY A 130 13.07 -1.80 6.21
N VAL A 131 12.50 -1.15 5.20
CA VAL A 131 11.71 0.08 5.34
C VAL A 131 10.28 -0.26 5.77
N VAL A 132 9.84 0.34 6.88
CA VAL A 132 8.48 0.17 7.41
C VAL A 132 7.52 1.30 7.04
N ALA A 133 8.05 2.49 6.75
CA ALA A 133 7.31 3.63 6.23
C ALA A 133 8.25 4.65 5.57
N THR A 134 7.72 5.48 4.69
CA THR A 134 8.45 6.58 4.06
C THR A 134 7.68 7.89 4.26
N ILE A 135 8.37 8.90 4.77
CA ILE A 135 7.85 10.24 5.00
C ILE A 135 8.45 11.17 3.95
N THR A 136 7.61 11.79 3.13
CA THR A 136 8.07 12.81 2.18
C THR A 136 7.93 14.18 2.80
N PHE A 137 9.05 14.85 3.08
CA PHE A 137 9.07 16.22 3.58
C PHE A 137 9.25 17.21 2.45
N ARG A 138 8.52 18.32 2.46
CA ARG A 138 8.79 19.51 1.65
C ARG A 138 9.36 20.63 2.51
N ALA A 139 10.38 21.30 2.00
CA ALA A 139 10.97 22.47 2.66
C ALA A 139 10.07 23.71 2.56
N LYS A 140 9.75 24.31 3.71
CA LYS A 140 8.95 25.55 3.81
C LYS A 140 9.78 26.80 4.04
N ALA A 141 10.86 26.68 4.81
CA ALA A 141 11.71 27.80 5.17
C ALA A 141 13.12 27.31 5.50
N ALA A 142 14.12 28.16 5.27
CA ALA A 142 15.49 27.88 5.66
C ALA A 142 15.62 27.65 7.17
N GLY A 143 16.34 26.59 7.56
CA GLY A 143 16.43 26.16 8.95
C GLY A 143 16.88 24.71 9.08
N VAL A 144 16.94 24.22 10.32
CA VAL A 144 17.20 22.80 10.62
C VAL A 144 15.98 22.26 11.33
N SER A 145 15.39 21.18 10.80
CA SER A 145 14.31 20.44 11.45
C SER A 145 14.84 19.09 11.93
N PRO A 146 15.06 18.91 13.25
CA PRO A 146 15.30 17.60 13.83
C PRO A 146 14.11 16.67 13.59
N LEU A 147 14.37 15.43 13.24
CA LEU A 147 13.38 14.36 13.11
C LEU A 147 13.58 13.41 14.29
N THR A 148 12.73 13.54 15.31
CA THR A 148 12.93 12.87 16.61
C THR A 148 11.86 11.83 16.87
N PHE A 149 12.26 10.59 17.11
CA PHE A 149 11.37 9.58 17.64
C PHE A 149 11.02 9.93 19.10
N THR A 150 9.72 10.08 19.37
CA THR A 150 9.22 10.25 20.74
C THR A 150 8.76 8.92 21.33
N GLN A 151 8.34 7.98 20.47
CA GLN A 151 8.03 6.60 20.85
C GLN A 151 8.22 5.69 19.63
N VAL A 152 8.80 4.51 19.87
CA VAL A 152 8.84 3.40 18.92
C VAL A 152 8.49 2.13 19.67
N LEU A 153 7.47 1.42 19.19
CA LEU A 153 7.06 0.13 19.70
C LEU A 153 6.99 -0.84 18.52
N LEU A 154 7.86 -1.85 18.56
CA LEU A 154 7.76 -3.01 17.69
C LEU A 154 7.16 -4.16 18.51
N ALA A 155 6.24 -4.92 17.93
CA ALA A 155 5.58 -6.03 18.60
C ALA A 155 5.73 -7.32 17.81
N ASP A 156 5.85 -8.45 18.52
CA ASP A 156 5.89 -9.77 17.92
C ASP A 156 4.48 -10.38 17.71
N ALA A 157 4.44 -11.60 17.18
CA ALA A 157 3.22 -12.35 16.85
C ALA A 157 2.24 -12.52 18.02
N ILE A 158 2.74 -12.51 19.26
CA ILE A 158 1.94 -12.69 20.47
C ILE A 158 1.69 -11.35 21.20
N GLY A 159 2.12 -10.24 20.60
CA GLY A 159 1.97 -8.88 21.14
C GLY A 159 3.01 -8.51 22.18
N SER A 160 4.11 -9.26 22.31
CA SER A 160 5.23 -8.88 23.17
C SER A 160 6.09 -7.84 22.47
N GLN A 161 6.58 -6.86 23.23
CA GLN A 161 7.46 -5.82 22.68
C GLN A 161 8.81 -6.41 22.27
N ILE A 162 9.25 -6.09 21.06
CA ILE A 162 10.60 -6.33 20.57
C ILE A 162 11.46 -5.15 21.03
N PRO A 163 12.50 -5.37 21.87
CA PRO A 163 13.40 -4.30 22.29
C PRO A 163 14.14 -3.71 21.09
N VAL A 164 14.11 -2.38 20.96
CA VAL A 164 14.77 -1.66 19.88
C VAL A 164 15.59 -0.48 20.40
N GLU A 165 16.72 -0.23 19.76
CA GLU A 165 17.43 1.05 19.87
C GLU A 165 16.98 1.99 18.75
N THR A 166 16.80 3.27 19.06
CA THR A 166 16.33 4.27 18.07
C THR A 166 17.42 5.26 17.72
N GLU A 167 17.53 5.63 16.44
CA GLU A 167 18.42 6.69 15.95
C GLU A 167 17.64 7.77 15.22
N ASN A 168 17.69 9.00 15.77
CA ASN A 168 17.02 10.17 15.22
C ASN A 168 17.74 10.68 13.96
N GLY A 169 17.08 11.58 13.22
CA GLY A 169 17.64 12.22 12.04
C GLY A 169 17.41 13.72 12.01
N GLN A 170 17.74 14.35 10.89
CA GLN A 170 17.47 15.77 10.66
C GLN A 170 17.39 16.10 9.16
N VAL A 171 16.65 17.16 8.84
CA VAL A 171 16.68 17.80 7.51
C VAL A 171 17.13 19.24 7.66
N THR A 172 18.07 19.66 6.82
CA THR A 172 18.55 21.04 6.75
C THR A 172 18.03 21.69 5.47
N VAL A 173 17.34 22.81 5.60
CA VAL A 173 16.86 23.62 4.48
C VAL A 173 17.82 24.78 4.26
N GLN A 174 18.43 24.86 3.08
CA GLN A 174 19.33 25.95 2.69
C GLN A 174 18.56 27.09 2.01
N VAL A 175 19.05 28.31 2.18
CA VAL A 175 18.56 29.48 1.44
C VAL A 175 18.99 29.31 -0.01
N GLY A 176 18.05 29.29 -0.95
CA GLY A 176 18.36 29.28 -2.38
C GLY A 176 19.13 30.55 -2.75
N GLU A 177 20.35 30.41 -3.27
CA GLU A 177 21.03 31.53 -3.90
C GLU A 177 20.22 31.95 -5.13
N THR A 178 19.72 33.19 -5.13
CA THR A 178 19.10 33.77 -6.32
C THR A 178 20.16 33.78 -7.43
N PRO A 179 19.94 33.13 -8.59
CA PRO A 179 20.90 33.19 -9.68
C PRO A 179 21.06 34.64 -10.08
N THR A 180 22.30 35.14 -10.02
CA THR A 180 22.64 36.45 -10.58
C THR A 180 22.28 36.41 -12.08
N PRO A 181 21.50 37.37 -12.60
CA PRO A 181 21.08 37.34 -13.99
C PRO A 181 22.30 37.26 -14.91
N THR A 182 22.36 36.19 -15.71
CA THR A 182 23.37 36.05 -16.76
C THR A 182 23.09 37.09 -17.84
N GLU A 183 24.06 37.95 -18.14
CA GLU A 183 23.92 38.97 -19.17
C GLU A 183 23.55 38.33 -20.52
N THR A 184 22.49 38.86 -21.14
CA THR A 184 22.00 38.46 -22.45
C THR A 184 23.05 38.80 -23.52
N PRO A 185 23.54 37.85 -24.34
CA PRO A 185 24.48 38.18 -25.41
C PRO A 185 23.80 39.00 -26.52
N THR A 186 24.49 40.06 -26.94
CA THR A 186 24.11 41.00 -28.01
C THR A 186 23.81 40.28 -29.34
N PRO A 187 22.73 40.64 -30.07
CA PRO A 187 22.36 39.98 -31.32
C PRO A 187 23.38 40.23 -32.44
N THR A 188 23.82 39.16 -33.10
CA THR A 188 24.63 39.22 -34.33
C THR A 188 23.71 39.13 -35.57
N ALA A 189 24.07 39.89 -36.63
CA ALA A 189 23.24 40.11 -37.81
C ALA A 189 22.84 38.84 -38.59
N THR A 190 21.58 38.82 -39.00
CA THR A 190 20.89 37.79 -39.79
C THR A 190 21.36 37.77 -41.26
N PRO A 191 21.76 36.63 -41.84
CA PRO A 191 21.83 36.46 -43.28
C PRO A 191 20.47 36.07 -43.90
N SER A 192 20.30 36.53 -45.15
CA SER A 192 19.16 36.46 -46.07
C SER A 192 18.50 35.07 -46.24
N PRO A 193 17.18 35.00 -46.53
CA PRO A 193 16.45 33.73 -46.64
C PRO A 193 16.88 32.89 -47.84
N THR A 194 17.07 31.59 -47.61
CA THR A 194 17.19 30.58 -48.65
C THR A 194 15.90 29.75 -48.67
N VAL A 195 15.43 29.46 -49.88
CA VAL A 195 14.13 28.87 -50.22
C VAL A 195 13.97 27.48 -49.58
N THR A 196 12.89 27.29 -48.81
CA THR A 196 12.51 26.01 -48.20
C THR A 196 11.91 25.07 -49.26
N PRO A 197 12.47 23.88 -49.50
CA PRO A 197 11.79 22.85 -50.28
C PRO A 197 10.66 22.19 -49.47
N SER A 198 9.61 21.81 -50.20
CA SER A 198 8.42 21.07 -49.76
C SER A 198 8.76 19.86 -48.89
N PRO A 199 7.97 19.52 -47.85
CA PRO A 199 8.24 18.38 -46.99
C PRO A 199 8.12 17.07 -47.78
N THR A 200 9.25 16.37 -47.89
CA THR A 200 9.31 14.97 -48.31
C THR A 200 8.95 14.09 -47.10
N ALA A 201 8.12 13.07 -47.31
CA ALA A 201 7.71 12.13 -46.28
C ALA A 201 8.90 11.61 -45.48
N THR A 202 8.87 11.83 -44.16
CA THR A 202 9.82 11.28 -43.20
C THR A 202 9.77 9.76 -43.30
N PRO A 203 10.87 9.08 -43.67
CA PRO A 203 10.90 7.62 -43.64
C PRO A 203 10.77 7.16 -42.19
N THR A 204 9.88 6.18 -41.97
CA THR A 204 9.77 5.44 -40.72
C THR A 204 11.16 4.95 -40.30
N PRO A 205 11.60 5.24 -39.06
CA PRO A 205 12.93 4.85 -38.61
C PRO A 205 13.06 3.33 -38.72
N THR A 206 13.99 2.89 -39.55
CA THR A 206 14.43 1.50 -39.59
C THR A 206 15.24 1.29 -38.32
N GLN A 207 14.73 0.44 -37.42
CA GLN A 207 15.38 0.14 -36.14
C GLN A 207 16.76 -0.46 -36.39
N THR A 208 17.79 0.22 -35.88
CA THR A 208 19.11 -0.36 -35.66
C THR A 208 18.94 -1.52 -34.67
N PRO A 209 19.53 -2.72 -34.88
CA PRO A 209 19.42 -3.81 -33.93
C PRO A 209 20.01 -3.35 -32.58
N ALA A 210 19.16 -3.17 -31.57
CA ALA A 210 19.60 -2.87 -30.22
C ALA A 210 20.44 -4.05 -29.73
N THR A 211 21.67 -3.77 -29.30
CA THR A 211 22.53 -4.79 -28.67
C THR A 211 22.20 -4.76 -27.19
N GLY A 212 21.06 -5.34 -26.79
CA GLY A 212 20.54 -5.26 -25.42
C GLY A 212 19.11 -5.78 -25.28
N ALA A 213 18.58 -5.75 -24.05
CA ALA A 213 17.21 -6.13 -23.76
C ALA A 213 16.22 -5.12 -24.37
N VAL A 214 15.09 -5.61 -24.85
CA VAL A 214 14.03 -4.78 -25.42
C VAL A 214 12.73 -5.01 -24.65
N LEU A 215 12.15 -3.94 -24.12
CA LEU A 215 10.80 -3.95 -23.55
C LEU A 215 9.80 -3.45 -24.59
N SER A 216 8.69 -4.17 -24.77
CA SER A 216 7.65 -3.83 -25.73
C SER A 216 6.26 -3.99 -25.11
N LEU A 217 5.38 -3.02 -25.37
CA LEU A 217 3.97 -3.13 -25.06
C LEU A 217 3.22 -3.77 -26.23
N LEU A 218 2.57 -4.90 -25.97
CA LEU A 218 1.90 -5.74 -26.96
C LEU A 218 0.39 -5.78 -26.68
N PRO A 219 -0.42 -4.97 -27.39
CA PRO A 219 -1.87 -5.01 -27.23
C PRO A 219 -2.45 -6.31 -27.81
N SER A 220 -3.38 -6.93 -27.09
CA SER A 220 -4.07 -8.16 -27.53
C SER A 220 -4.93 -7.94 -28.78
N SER A 221 -5.32 -6.68 -29.02
CA SER A 221 -6.03 -6.23 -30.23
C SER A 221 -5.67 -4.77 -30.50
N SER A 222 -5.55 -4.38 -31.76
CA SER A 222 -5.25 -2.99 -32.14
C SER A 222 -6.46 -2.06 -32.04
N SER A 223 -7.67 -2.61 -31.83
CA SER A 223 -8.91 -1.85 -31.65
C SER A 223 -9.88 -2.51 -30.67
N VAL A 224 -10.51 -1.72 -29.80
CA VAL A 224 -11.56 -2.14 -28.85
C VAL A 224 -12.78 -1.23 -28.98
N ALA A 225 -13.98 -1.73 -28.67
CA ALA A 225 -15.15 -0.86 -28.60
C ALA A 225 -15.14 0.01 -27.34
N LEU A 226 -15.86 1.14 -27.38
CA LEU A 226 -16.04 1.99 -26.22
C LEU A 226 -16.59 1.19 -25.01
N GLY A 227 -15.91 1.27 -23.87
CA GLY A 227 -16.27 0.52 -22.66
C GLY A 227 -15.76 -0.92 -22.59
N ASP A 228 -15.19 -1.46 -23.67
CA ASP A 228 -14.56 -2.79 -23.65
C ASP A 228 -13.14 -2.71 -23.05
N LEU A 229 -12.68 -3.84 -22.52
CA LEU A 229 -11.36 -3.98 -21.91
C LEU A 229 -10.29 -4.16 -23.00
N ALA A 230 -9.28 -3.29 -22.99
CA ALA A 230 -8.07 -3.43 -23.77
C ALA A 230 -6.96 -4.02 -22.90
N ARG A 231 -6.42 -5.16 -23.32
CA ARG A 231 -5.31 -5.84 -22.63
C ARG A 231 -3.99 -5.55 -23.34
N VAL A 232 -3.00 -5.06 -22.60
CA VAL A 232 -1.67 -4.71 -23.10
C VAL A 232 -0.61 -5.45 -22.28
N THR A 233 0.12 -6.33 -22.94
CA THR A 233 1.16 -7.15 -22.30
C THR A 233 2.52 -6.46 -22.40
N LEU A 234 3.20 -6.29 -21.28
CA LEU A 234 4.60 -5.90 -21.26
C LEU A 234 5.46 -7.14 -21.52
N HIS A 235 6.24 -7.11 -22.60
CA HIS A 235 7.09 -8.19 -23.05
C HIS A 235 8.56 -7.77 -23.00
N VAL A 236 9.44 -8.64 -22.51
CA VAL A 236 10.89 -8.46 -22.61
C VAL A 236 11.47 -9.44 -23.63
N ALA A 237 12.34 -8.96 -24.51
CA ALA A 237 13.09 -9.76 -25.46
C ALA A 237 14.60 -9.54 -25.32
N ASN A 238 15.40 -10.57 -25.64
CA ASN A 238 16.87 -10.54 -25.59
C ASN A 238 17.45 -10.14 -24.23
N ALA A 239 16.76 -10.45 -23.13
CA ALA A 239 17.27 -10.23 -21.78
C ALA A 239 18.48 -11.14 -21.52
N SER A 240 19.51 -10.58 -20.90
CA SER A 240 20.64 -11.35 -20.37
C SER A 240 20.99 -10.86 -18.98
N ASN A 241 21.24 -11.80 -18.08
CA ASN A 241 21.49 -11.56 -16.66
C ASN A 241 20.40 -10.75 -15.96
N LEU A 242 19.15 -10.84 -16.40
CA LEU A 242 18.05 -10.01 -15.89
C LEU A 242 17.55 -10.53 -14.54
N TYR A 243 17.43 -9.64 -13.57
CA TYR A 243 16.96 -9.96 -12.22
C TYR A 243 15.82 -9.06 -11.75
N GLY A 244 15.92 -7.75 -11.99
CA GLY A 244 14.89 -6.76 -11.64
C GLY A 244 14.39 -6.01 -12.86
N VAL A 245 13.10 -5.70 -12.87
CA VAL A 245 12.45 -4.83 -13.85
C VAL A 245 11.64 -3.80 -13.10
N GLU A 246 11.93 -2.53 -13.34
CA GLU A 246 11.11 -1.41 -12.91
C GLU A 246 10.74 -0.59 -14.14
N VAL A 247 9.46 -0.43 -14.41
CA VAL A 247 8.96 0.40 -15.50
C VAL A 247 7.83 1.29 -15.05
N HIS A 248 7.82 2.49 -15.62
CA HIS A 248 6.71 3.40 -15.53
C HIS A 248 5.94 3.39 -16.86
N ILE A 249 4.64 3.07 -16.83
CA ILE A 249 3.76 3.04 -18.00
C ILE A 249 2.86 4.25 -18.00
N THR A 250 2.88 5.08 -19.03
CA THR A 250 1.94 6.20 -19.19
C THR A 250 0.91 5.90 -20.27
N TYR A 251 -0.30 6.45 -20.16
CA TYR A 251 -1.36 6.22 -21.13
C TYR A 251 -2.21 7.46 -21.38
N GLY A 252 -2.80 7.54 -22.58
CA GLY A 252 -3.63 8.67 -22.97
C GLY A 252 -4.93 8.76 -22.17
N ALA A 253 -5.39 9.99 -21.89
CA ALA A 253 -6.54 10.30 -21.02
C ALA A 253 -7.91 9.70 -21.40
N GLY A 254 -8.06 9.15 -22.61
CA GLY A 254 -9.26 8.41 -22.98
C GLY A 254 -9.23 6.92 -22.61
N LEU A 255 -8.17 6.47 -21.95
CA LEU A 255 -8.06 5.15 -21.34
C LEU A 255 -8.03 5.31 -19.82
N ASP A 256 -8.74 4.44 -19.11
CA ASP A 256 -8.59 4.29 -17.66
C ASP A 256 -7.96 2.93 -17.37
N TRP A 257 -6.92 2.90 -16.55
CA TRP A 257 -6.38 1.65 -16.01
C TRP A 257 -7.35 1.05 -14.98
N VAL A 258 -7.68 -0.24 -15.14
CA VAL A 258 -8.66 -0.94 -14.29
C VAL A 258 -8.09 -2.15 -13.57
N GLY A 259 -6.82 -2.47 -13.83
CA GLY A 259 -6.11 -3.54 -13.14
C GLY A 259 -5.08 -4.24 -14.03
N TYR A 260 -4.60 -5.37 -13.54
CA TYR A 260 -3.60 -6.18 -14.21
C TYR A 260 -3.88 -7.66 -13.98
N GLU A 261 -3.39 -8.50 -14.88
CA GLU A 261 -3.51 -9.95 -14.80
C GLU A 261 -2.27 -10.63 -15.38
N GLY A 262 -2.07 -11.88 -14.98
CA GLY A 262 -0.90 -12.67 -15.39
C GLY A 262 0.36 -12.26 -14.64
N GLN A 263 1.02 -13.22 -14.00
CA GLN A 263 2.42 -13.07 -13.60
C GLN A 263 3.27 -13.84 -14.62
N GLY A 264 4.21 -13.12 -15.21
CA GLY A 264 5.09 -13.57 -16.26
C GLY A 264 6.26 -14.42 -15.78
N CYS A 265 7.39 -14.31 -16.47
CA CYS A 265 8.61 -15.03 -16.09
C CYS A 265 9.35 -14.48 -14.86
N ILE A 266 8.83 -13.41 -14.24
CA ILE A 266 9.42 -12.76 -13.07
C ILE A 266 8.46 -12.93 -11.89
N ALA A 267 9.02 -13.29 -10.72
CA ALA A 267 8.27 -13.45 -9.48
C ALA A 267 8.02 -12.08 -8.81
N ASP A 268 7.27 -12.06 -7.70
CA ASP A 268 7.03 -10.89 -6.82
C ASP A 268 6.82 -9.56 -7.56
N VAL A 269 5.56 -9.33 -7.94
CA VAL A 269 5.13 -8.18 -8.74
C VAL A 269 4.44 -7.14 -7.84
N LEU A 270 4.95 -5.92 -7.85
CA LEU A 270 4.30 -4.73 -7.29
C LEU A 270 3.79 -3.86 -8.45
N VAL A 271 2.49 -3.67 -8.53
CA VAL A 271 1.86 -2.78 -9.50
C VAL A 271 0.99 -1.78 -8.76
N GLY A 272 1.14 -0.51 -9.07
CA GLY A 272 0.36 0.56 -8.48
C GLY A 272 0.10 1.71 -9.46
N PRO A 273 -0.92 2.53 -9.20
CA PRO A 273 -1.09 3.77 -9.95
C PRO A 273 0.12 4.69 -9.73
N SER A 274 0.57 5.37 -10.79
CA SER A 274 1.57 6.44 -10.68
C SER A 274 0.91 7.66 -10.03
N PRO A 275 1.49 8.23 -8.96
CA PRO A 275 0.95 9.42 -8.31
C PRO A 275 1.33 10.72 -9.04
N GLU A 276 2.26 10.67 -9.98
CA GLU A 276 2.83 11.85 -10.65
C GLU A 276 2.10 12.20 -11.96
N ASP A 277 1.42 11.23 -12.58
CA ASP A 277 0.72 11.37 -13.86
C ASP A 277 -0.37 10.30 -14.10
N GLN A 278 -1.05 10.33 -15.26
CA GLN A 278 -1.92 9.25 -15.72
C GLN A 278 -1.06 8.06 -16.18
N GLY A 279 -0.44 7.40 -15.20
CA GLY A 279 0.47 6.29 -15.39
C GLY A 279 0.26 5.14 -14.40
N VAL A 280 0.95 4.03 -14.63
CA VAL A 280 0.99 2.83 -13.79
C VAL A 280 2.46 2.51 -13.54
N GLY A 281 2.86 2.50 -12.28
CA GLY A 281 4.16 1.98 -11.86
C GLY A 281 4.12 0.46 -11.80
N TYR A 282 5.12 -0.19 -12.39
CA TYR A 282 5.33 -1.63 -12.31
C TYR A 282 6.76 -1.92 -11.87
N ALA A 283 6.91 -2.69 -10.80
CA ALA A 283 8.18 -3.24 -10.37
C ALA A 283 8.04 -4.74 -10.15
N ALA A 284 9.00 -5.52 -10.63
CA ALA A 284 9.04 -6.96 -10.43
C ALA A 284 10.48 -7.44 -10.28
N SER A 285 10.69 -8.46 -9.45
CA SER A 285 12.01 -9.04 -9.21
C SER A 285 11.97 -10.56 -9.16
N LEU A 286 12.97 -11.24 -9.70
CA LEU A 286 13.08 -12.68 -9.51
C LEU A 286 13.23 -13.03 -8.03
N GLN A 287 12.60 -14.12 -7.61
CA GLN A 287 12.65 -14.58 -6.22
C GLN A 287 14.01 -15.24 -5.96
N ALA A 288 14.83 -14.67 -5.07
CA ALA A 288 16.06 -15.32 -4.64
C ALA A 288 15.73 -16.70 -4.03
N PRO A 289 16.43 -17.80 -4.41
CA PRO A 289 17.75 -17.85 -5.03
C PRO A 289 17.71 -18.34 -6.50
N SER A 290 16.77 -17.88 -7.31
CA SER A 290 16.71 -18.30 -8.73
C SER A 290 17.88 -17.75 -9.53
N SER A 291 18.35 -18.53 -10.51
CA SER A 291 19.28 -18.03 -11.54
C SER A 291 18.68 -16.82 -12.27
N PRO A 292 19.51 -15.83 -12.68
CA PRO A 292 19.04 -14.71 -13.49
C PRO A 292 18.33 -15.19 -14.76
N PHE A 293 17.38 -14.40 -15.23
CA PHE A 293 16.61 -14.71 -16.43
C PHE A 293 17.41 -14.40 -17.70
N GLU A 294 17.31 -15.32 -18.67
CA GLU A 294 17.91 -15.23 -19.99
C GLU A 294 16.83 -15.47 -21.05
N GLY A 295 16.76 -14.62 -22.07
CA GLY A 295 15.87 -14.81 -23.23
C GLY A 295 14.70 -13.82 -23.28
N ALA A 296 13.51 -14.32 -23.59
CA ALA A 296 12.31 -13.50 -23.81
C ALA A 296 11.11 -14.03 -23.03
N CYS A 297 10.27 -13.13 -22.52
CA CYS A 297 9.03 -13.50 -21.83
C CYS A 297 8.03 -12.36 -21.75
N ASP A 298 6.77 -12.72 -21.52
CA ASP A 298 5.75 -11.78 -21.06
C ASP A 298 5.94 -11.56 -19.55
N LEU A 299 5.90 -10.31 -19.11
CA LEU A 299 6.12 -9.87 -17.74
C LEU A 299 4.80 -9.73 -16.97
N ILE A 300 3.86 -8.97 -17.55
CA ILE A 300 2.53 -8.72 -16.99
C ILE A 300 1.59 -8.23 -18.09
N THR A 301 0.28 -8.42 -17.91
CA THR A 301 -0.75 -7.80 -18.76
C THR A 301 -1.52 -6.73 -17.99
N PHE A 302 -1.44 -5.50 -18.46
CA PHE A 302 -2.26 -4.38 -17.97
C PHE A 302 -3.62 -4.36 -18.67
N THR A 303 -4.66 -4.01 -17.92
CA THR A 303 -6.02 -3.88 -18.45
C THR A 303 -6.47 -2.43 -18.37
N PHE A 304 -6.91 -1.90 -19.50
CA PHE A 304 -7.43 -0.55 -19.67
C PHE A 304 -8.89 -0.60 -20.16
N VAL A 305 -9.68 0.43 -19.89
CA VAL A 305 -11.01 0.62 -20.47
C VAL A 305 -11.07 1.94 -21.24
N GLY A 306 -11.59 1.92 -22.46
CA GLY A 306 -11.77 3.12 -23.28
C GLY A 306 -12.98 3.95 -22.83
N ARG A 307 -12.76 5.23 -22.52
CA ARG A 307 -13.78 6.20 -22.10
C ARG A 307 -14.36 7.02 -23.24
N GLU A 308 -13.57 7.25 -24.28
CA GLU A 308 -13.95 8.04 -25.44
C GLU A 308 -13.43 7.39 -26.74
N PRO A 309 -14.15 7.51 -27.87
CA PRO A 309 -13.62 7.06 -29.16
C PRO A 309 -12.40 7.87 -29.57
N GLY A 310 -11.32 7.19 -29.94
CA GLY A 310 -10.05 7.84 -30.28
C GLY A 310 -8.89 6.87 -30.38
N THR A 311 -7.74 7.37 -30.80
CA THR A 311 -6.47 6.64 -30.76
C THR A 311 -5.68 7.11 -29.55
N TYR A 312 -5.30 6.18 -28.68
CA TYR A 312 -4.53 6.51 -27.47
C TYR A 312 -3.21 5.74 -27.45
N SER A 313 -2.12 6.40 -27.08
CA SER A 313 -0.83 5.74 -26.84
C SER A 313 -0.77 5.15 -25.44
N VAL A 314 -0.01 4.06 -25.32
CA VAL A 314 0.46 3.49 -24.06
C VAL A 314 1.97 3.40 -24.20
N GLU A 315 2.70 4.13 -23.35
CA GLU A 315 4.14 4.35 -23.50
C GLU A 315 4.88 3.84 -22.27
N ILE A 316 6.13 3.40 -22.47
CA ILE A 316 7.04 3.09 -21.38
C ILE A 316 7.87 4.36 -21.16
N GLY A 317 7.67 5.04 -20.03
CA GLY A 317 8.40 6.24 -19.64
C GLY A 317 9.81 5.89 -19.17
N ASP A 318 9.98 5.73 -17.86
CA ASP A 318 11.23 5.25 -17.29
C ASP A 318 11.27 3.72 -17.24
N ALA A 319 12.43 3.15 -17.58
CA ALA A 319 12.67 1.72 -17.53
C ALA A 319 14.06 1.43 -16.96
N LEU A 320 14.10 0.71 -15.84
CA LEU A 320 15.32 0.23 -15.20
C LEU A 320 15.30 -1.30 -15.18
N LEU A 321 16.32 -1.89 -15.79
CA LEU A 321 16.62 -3.30 -15.70
C LEU A 321 17.85 -3.47 -14.82
N SER A 322 17.85 -4.48 -13.94
CA SER A 322 18.99 -4.76 -13.05
C SER A 322 19.45 -6.20 -13.13
N ASP A 323 20.75 -6.40 -12.91
CA ASP A 323 21.34 -7.71 -12.68
C ASP A 323 21.16 -8.21 -11.23
N PRO A 324 21.56 -9.45 -10.89
CA PRO A 324 21.43 -9.99 -9.53
C PRO A 324 22.21 -9.23 -8.46
N ASN A 325 23.17 -8.38 -8.84
CA ASN A 325 23.97 -7.56 -7.93
C ASN A 325 23.44 -6.11 -7.86
N GLY A 326 22.31 -5.80 -8.53
CA GLY A 326 21.73 -4.47 -8.61
C GLY A 326 22.42 -3.54 -9.63
N GLY A 327 23.30 -4.05 -10.48
CA GLY A 327 23.91 -3.28 -11.57
C GLY A 327 22.92 -3.02 -12.71
N PRO A 328 22.92 -1.82 -13.33
CA PRO A 328 21.98 -1.51 -14.40
C PRO A 328 22.27 -2.27 -15.70
N LEU A 329 21.23 -2.66 -16.43
CA LEU A 329 21.28 -3.26 -17.76
C LEU A 329 20.73 -2.29 -18.80
N GLU A 330 21.38 -2.24 -19.97
CA GLU A 330 20.91 -1.44 -21.11
C GLU A 330 19.56 -1.96 -21.63
N VAL A 331 18.60 -1.05 -21.81
CA VAL A 331 17.24 -1.37 -22.23
C VAL A 331 16.75 -0.41 -23.32
N ALA A 332 16.14 -0.97 -24.37
CA ALA A 332 15.36 -0.22 -25.33
C ALA A 332 13.86 -0.40 -25.04
N THR A 333 13.05 0.64 -25.23
CA THR A 333 11.61 0.59 -24.98
C THR A 333 10.80 0.82 -26.26
N GLN A 334 9.65 0.13 -26.35
CA GLN A 334 8.70 0.28 -27.45
C GLN A 334 7.26 0.35 -26.92
N GLY A 335 6.60 1.49 -27.14
CA GLY A 335 5.20 1.72 -26.78
C GLY A 335 4.18 1.06 -27.73
N ALA A 336 2.91 1.20 -27.39
CA ALA A 336 1.76 0.71 -28.14
C ALA A 336 0.74 1.81 -28.43
N THR A 337 -0.20 1.53 -29.34
CA THR A 337 -1.40 2.36 -29.54
C THR A 337 -2.64 1.49 -29.52
N ILE A 338 -3.74 2.02 -28.98
CA ILE A 338 -5.05 1.37 -28.89
C ILE A 338 -6.07 2.27 -29.59
N GLN A 339 -6.82 1.71 -30.53
CA GLN A 339 -7.96 2.38 -31.16
C GLN A 339 -9.23 2.07 -30.37
N VAL A 340 -9.84 3.06 -29.73
CA VAL A 340 -11.19 2.93 -29.16
C VAL A 340 -12.19 3.35 -30.22
N VAL A 341 -12.98 2.40 -30.72
CA VAL A 341 -14.01 2.66 -31.72
C VAL A 341 -15.35 2.95 -31.06
N GLY A 342 -15.99 4.03 -31.48
CA GLY A 342 -17.36 4.34 -31.07
C GLY A 342 -18.33 3.28 -31.59
N ALA A 343 -19.42 3.04 -30.86
CA ALA A 343 -20.48 2.13 -31.30
C ALA A 343 -20.95 2.56 -32.70
N THR A 344 -20.67 1.73 -33.71
CA THR A 344 -21.22 1.95 -35.04
C THR A 344 -22.69 1.60 -34.97
N GLU A 345 -23.57 2.60 -35.12
CA GLU A 345 -25.01 2.36 -35.28
C GLU A 345 -25.23 1.42 -36.46
N THR A 346 -25.53 0.16 -36.15
CA THR A 346 -26.09 -0.82 -37.08
C THR A 346 -27.60 -0.85 -36.80
N PRO A 347 -28.46 -0.80 -37.83
CA PRO A 347 -29.82 -0.33 -37.68
C PRO A 347 -30.68 -1.24 -36.80
N THR A 348 -31.49 -0.58 -35.97
CA THR A 348 -32.66 -1.05 -35.23
C THR A 348 -33.30 -2.31 -35.83
N GLU A 349 -33.13 -3.45 -35.17
CA GLU A 349 -34.17 -4.47 -35.17
C GLU A 349 -35.07 -4.25 -33.94
N THR A 350 -36.36 -4.13 -34.24
CA THR A 350 -37.45 -3.94 -33.28
C THR A 350 -37.51 -5.14 -32.32
N PRO A 351 -37.52 -4.95 -30.98
CA PRO A 351 -37.58 -6.08 -30.07
C PRO A 351 -38.98 -6.69 -30.13
N THR A 352 -39.09 -7.83 -30.80
CA THR A 352 -40.20 -8.77 -30.64
C THR A 352 -39.89 -9.65 -29.42
N PRO A 353 -40.82 -9.79 -28.45
CA PRO A 353 -40.51 -10.42 -27.17
C PRO A 353 -40.65 -11.94 -27.24
N THR A 354 -39.55 -12.71 -27.10
CA THR A 354 -39.51 -14.07 -26.51
C THR A 354 -38.07 -14.65 -26.46
N PRO A 355 -37.75 -15.60 -25.56
CA PRO A 355 -37.71 -15.55 -24.10
C PRO A 355 -36.27 -15.69 -23.56
N GLN A 356 -35.99 -15.03 -22.44
CA GLN A 356 -34.76 -15.12 -21.67
C GLN A 356 -34.69 -16.45 -20.89
N PRO A 357 -33.56 -17.19 -20.87
CA PRO A 357 -33.34 -18.20 -19.84
C PRO A 357 -33.00 -17.48 -18.53
N GLY A 358 -33.93 -17.48 -17.59
CA GLY A 358 -33.70 -17.01 -16.23
C GLY A 358 -32.81 -17.97 -15.45
N GLY A 359 -31.81 -17.44 -14.73
CA GLY A 359 -31.34 -18.09 -13.52
C GLY A 359 -32.38 -17.81 -12.43
N GLU A 360 -33.40 -18.65 -12.31
CA GLU A 360 -34.42 -18.45 -11.28
C GLU A 360 -33.81 -18.70 -9.90
N CYS A 361 -33.65 -17.61 -9.16
CA CYS A 361 -33.41 -17.61 -7.73
C CYS A 361 -34.75 -17.86 -7.02
N THR A 362 -35.11 -19.12 -6.80
CA THR A 362 -36.45 -19.51 -6.31
C THR A 362 -36.62 -19.36 -4.80
N ASP A 363 -35.53 -19.19 -4.05
CA ASP A 363 -35.52 -18.97 -2.60
C ASP A 363 -34.63 -17.78 -2.24
N ILE A 364 -35.25 -16.61 -2.03
CA ILE A 364 -34.56 -15.34 -1.68
C ILE A 364 -34.96 -14.89 -0.28
N LEU A 365 -33.97 -14.41 0.49
CA LEU A 365 -34.17 -13.83 1.81
C LEU A 365 -34.79 -12.42 1.74
N GLY A 366 -34.54 -11.71 0.63
CA GLY A 366 -35.03 -10.35 0.39
C GLY A 366 -34.18 -9.58 -0.62
N HIS A 367 -34.44 -8.28 -0.75
CA HIS A 367 -33.73 -7.39 -1.67
C HIS A 367 -32.89 -6.36 -0.92
N HIS A 368 -31.64 -6.17 -1.33
CA HIS A 368 -30.73 -5.16 -0.79
C HIS A 368 -30.43 -4.10 -1.87
N VAL A 369 -30.60 -2.83 -1.54
CA VAL A 369 -30.22 -1.71 -2.42
C VAL A 369 -28.79 -1.32 -2.13
N VAL A 370 -27.88 -1.50 -3.10
CA VAL A 370 -26.45 -1.20 -2.94
C VAL A 370 -26.25 0.26 -2.60
N ARG A 371 -25.60 0.53 -1.48
CA ARG A 371 -25.19 1.88 -1.06
C ARG A 371 -23.78 2.17 -1.54
N TRP A 372 -23.43 3.45 -1.54
CA TRP A 372 -22.10 3.90 -1.91
C TRP A 372 -21.04 3.25 -1.00
N GLY A 373 -20.00 2.67 -1.59
CA GLY A 373 -18.91 1.98 -0.89
C GLY A 373 -19.18 0.52 -0.49
N GLU A 374 -20.35 -0.04 -0.81
CA GLU A 374 -20.64 -1.46 -0.54
C GLU A 374 -20.07 -2.39 -1.62
N THR A 375 -19.72 -3.60 -1.21
CA THR A 375 -19.24 -4.68 -2.09
C THR A 375 -20.12 -5.91 -1.92
N LEU A 376 -20.13 -6.82 -2.91
CA LEU A 376 -20.84 -8.11 -2.78
C LEU A 376 -20.36 -8.92 -1.56
N TYR A 377 -19.08 -8.79 -1.18
CA TYR A 377 -18.52 -9.40 0.02
C TYR A 377 -19.07 -8.79 1.31
N ALA A 378 -19.24 -7.46 1.37
CA ALA A 378 -19.82 -6.79 2.52
C ALA A 378 -21.31 -7.13 2.70
N ILE A 379 -22.04 -7.21 1.59
CA ILE A 379 -23.46 -7.59 1.55
C ILE A 379 -23.63 -9.07 1.92
N GLY A 380 -22.77 -9.96 1.42
CA GLY A 380 -22.79 -11.38 1.78
C GLY A 380 -22.57 -11.62 3.27
N ARG A 381 -21.62 -10.91 3.90
CA ARG A 381 -21.41 -10.97 5.35
C ARG A 381 -22.63 -10.49 6.14
N ALA A 382 -23.31 -9.45 5.69
CA ALA A 382 -24.48 -8.88 6.37
C ALA A 382 -25.63 -9.87 6.50
N TYR A 383 -25.82 -10.72 5.48
CA TYR A 383 -26.91 -11.69 5.44
C TYR A 383 -26.49 -13.13 5.69
N SER A 384 -25.20 -13.37 5.96
CA SER A 384 -24.63 -14.73 6.04
C SER A 384 -24.90 -15.55 4.77
N VAL A 385 -24.62 -14.95 3.61
CA VAL A 385 -24.82 -15.53 2.28
C VAL A 385 -23.54 -15.40 1.44
N ARG A 386 -23.32 -16.37 0.55
CA ARG A 386 -22.23 -16.39 -0.43
C ARG A 386 -22.27 -15.21 -1.44
N PRO A 387 -21.21 -14.39 -1.57
CA PRO A 387 -21.10 -13.33 -2.59
C PRO A 387 -21.25 -13.85 -4.02
N ASP A 388 -20.70 -15.02 -4.31
CA ASP A 388 -20.83 -15.67 -5.62
C ASP A 388 -22.26 -16.16 -5.89
N ALA A 389 -22.98 -16.61 -4.85
CA ALA A 389 -24.39 -16.95 -4.97
C ALA A 389 -25.24 -15.69 -5.22
N ILE A 390 -24.93 -14.57 -4.57
CA ILE A 390 -25.58 -13.28 -4.86
C ILE A 390 -25.31 -12.86 -6.31
N ALA A 391 -24.08 -13.00 -6.80
CA ALA A 391 -23.73 -12.65 -8.17
C ALA A 391 -24.52 -13.48 -9.20
N LEU A 392 -24.54 -14.81 -9.03
CA LEU A 392 -25.29 -15.73 -9.90
C LEU A 392 -26.81 -15.45 -9.86
N CYS A 393 -27.37 -15.22 -8.67
CA CYS A 393 -28.79 -14.92 -8.46
C CYS A 393 -29.24 -13.64 -9.18
N ASN A 394 -28.33 -12.68 -9.38
CA ASN A 394 -28.61 -11.39 -10.00
C ASN A 394 -28.06 -11.25 -11.43
N GLY A 395 -27.56 -12.33 -12.03
CA GLY A 395 -26.96 -12.28 -13.37
C GLY A 395 -25.73 -11.37 -13.45
N ILE A 396 -25.03 -11.17 -12.33
CA ILE A 396 -23.82 -10.35 -12.27
C ILE A 396 -22.65 -11.20 -12.75
N VAL A 397 -22.13 -10.84 -13.92
CA VAL A 397 -21.00 -11.54 -14.55
C VAL A 397 -19.68 -11.25 -13.83
N ASN A 398 -19.50 -10.03 -13.31
CA ASN A 398 -18.32 -9.64 -12.55
C ASN A 398 -18.67 -9.30 -11.09
N PRO A 399 -18.37 -10.19 -10.12
CA PRO A 399 -18.69 -9.97 -8.71
C PRO A 399 -17.97 -8.77 -8.05
N ASN A 400 -16.93 -8.23 -8.68
CA ASN A 400 -16.20 -7.06 -8.19
C ASN A 400 -16.80 -5.74 -8.70
N LEU A 401 -17.82 -5.79 -9.57
CA LEU A 401 -18.45 -4.62 -10.16
C LEU A 401 -19.95 -4.60 -9.85
N ILE A 402 -20.31 -3.86 -8.80
CA ILE A 402 -21.71 -3.53 -8.48
C ILE A 402 -21.88 -2.01 -8.41
N TYR A 403 -23.02 -1.51 -8.89
CA TYR A 403 -23.32 -0.07 -8.91
C TYR A 403 -24.17 0.33 -7.71
N ALA A 404 -23.86 1.47 -7.10
CA ALA A 404 -24.73 2.08 -6.10
C ALA A 404 -26.11 2.36 -6.69
N GLY A 405 -27.17 2.06 -5.93
CA GLY A 405 -28.56 2.12 -6.38
C GLY A 405 -29.08 0.82 -7.01
N SER A 406 -28.21 -0.14 -7.34
CA SER A 406 -28.63 -1.46 -7.82
C SER A 406 -29.40 -2.22 -6.74
N VAL A 407 -30.46 -2.92 -7.13
CA VAL A 407 -31.26 -3.76 -6.23
C VAL A 407 -30.85 -5.21 -6.44
N LEU A 408 -30.25 -5.82 -5.40
CA LEU A 408 -29.79 -7.20 -5.42
C LEU A 408 -30.77 -8.11 -4.71
N ALA A 409 -31.20 -9.18 -5.36
CA ALA A 409 -31.85 -10.32 -4.72
C ALA A 409 -30.82 -11.11 -3.92
N ILE A 410 -31.09 -11.34 -2.64
CA ILE A 410 -30.17 -12.06 -1.75
C ILE A 410 -30.68 -13.49 -1.61
N PRO A 411 -29.96 -14.51 -2.14
CA PRO A 411 -30.42 -15.91 -2.09
C PRO A 411 -30.34 -16.49 -0.68
N ASN A 412 -31.24 -17.41 -0.34
CA ASN A 412 -31.20 -18.19 0.89
C ASN A 412 -30.20 -19.35 0.78
N VAL A 413 -28.93 -19.02 0.59
CA VAL A 413 -27.83 -19.99 0.47
C VAL A 413 -26.88 -19.79 1.63
N PRO A 414 -26.87 -20.71 2.63
CA PRO A 414 -26.07 -20.54 3.84
C PRO A 414 -24.57 -20.56 3.55
N TRP A 415 -23.87 -19.75 4.31
CA TRP A 415 -22.46 -19.44 4.16
C TRP A 415 -21.51 -20.51 4.71
N VAL A 416 -20.33 -20.60 4.10
CA VAL A 416 -19.18 -21.45 4.45
C VAL A 416 -18.04 -20.52 4.92
N PRO A 417 -17.08 -20.95 5.77
CA PRO A 417 -16.17 -20.02 6.44
C PRO A 417 -15.41 -19.11 5.47
N VAL A 418 -15.37 -17.82 5.79
CA VAL A 418 -14.67 -16.78 5.03
C VAL A 418 -13.79 -15.92 5.92
N PRO A 419 -12.79 -15.25 5.31
CA PRO A 419 -12.01 -14.21 5.95
C PRO A 419 -12.88 -13.08 6.55
N PRO A 420 -12.53 -12.58 7.75
CA PRO A 420 -13.14 -11.38 8.33
C PRO A 420 -13.01 -10.16 7.39
N GLY A 421 -13.99 -9.24 7.42
CA GLY A 421 -13.93 -8.03 6.59
C GLY A 421 -15.13 -7.09 6.81
N PRO A 422 -15.21 -5.96 6.08
CA PRO A 422 -16.26 -4.94 6.22
C PRO A 422 -17.66 -5.52 6.02
N THR A 423 -18.64 -5.22 6.88
CA THR A 423 -20.01 -5.77 6.79
C THR A 423 -20.99 -4.66 6.39
N ALA A 424 -21.81 -4.90 5.37
CA ALA A 424 -22.85 -3.96 4.96
C ALA A 424 -23.98 -3.91 6.00
N VAL A 425 -24.78 -2.85 5.99
CA VAL A 425 -25.94 -2.76 6.89
C VAL A 425 -27.07 -3.62 6.32
N PRO A 426 -27.58 -4.64 7.04
CA PRO A 426 -28.73 -5.39 6.60
C PRO A 426 -29.95 -4.47 6.43
N GLN A 427 -30.63 -4.59 5.30
CA GLN A 427 -31.81 -3.79 4.96
C GLN A 427 -33.12 -4.55 5.18
N PHE A 428 -33.02 -5.87 5.45
CA PHE A 428 -34.14 -6.76 5.75
C PHE A 428 -33.66 -7.98 6.57
N GLY A 429 -34.59 -8.84 7.01
CA GLY A 429 -34.23 -10.15 7.57
C GLY A 429 -33.63 -10.12 8.98
N TRP A 430 -34.08 -9.20 9.85
CA TRP A 430 -33.60 -9.09 11.23
C TRP A 430 -33.68 -10.43 11.98
N GLY A 431 -32.53 -11.08 12.15
CA GLY A 431 -32.35 -12.16 13.11
C GLY A 431 -32.50 -11.63 14.55
N PRO A 432 -32.53 -12.53 15.56
CA PRO A 432 -32.53 -12.10 16.95
C PRO A 432 -31.33 -11.18 17.17
N THR A 433 -31.59 -9.97 17.70
CA THR A 433 -30.55 -9.03 18.12
C THR A 433 -29.47 -9.78 18.90
N PRO A 434 -28.19 -9.67 18.54
CA PRO A 434 -27.13 -10.36 19.25
C PRO A 434 -27.25 -10.03 20.74
N THR A 435 -27.48 -11.05 21.55
CA THR A 435 -27.67 -10.88 22.99
C THR A 435 -26.32 -10.53 23.60
N CYS A 436 -26.24 -9.42 24.33
CA CYS A 436 -25.00 -9.01 24.99
C CYS A 436 -24.56 -10.07 26.01
N ARG A 437 -23.38 -10.65 25.79
CA ARG A 437 -22.73 -11.56 26.74
C ARG A 437 -22.04 -10.79 27.87
N TYR A 438 -21.46 -9.63 27.55
CA TYR A 438 -20.86 -8.72 28.52
C TYR A 438 -21.23 -7.26 28.22
N TYR A 439 -21.04 -6.39 29.20
CA TYR A 439 -21.03 -4.94 29.00
C TYR A 439 -19.66 -4.39 29.37
N HIS A 440 -19.06 -3.59 28.49
CA HIS A 440 -17.75 -2.99 28.68
C HIS A 440 -17.87 -1.47 28.70
N THR A 441 -17.35 -0.81 29.73
CA THR A 441 -17.29 0.65 29.77
C THR A 441 -15.95 1.12 29.23
N VAL A 442 -15.96 1.85 28.13
CA VAL A 442 -14.77 2.35 27.43
C VAL A 442 -13.95 3.23 28.37
N GLN A 443 -12.69 2.89 28.56
CA GLN A 443 -11.73 3.68 29.33
C GLN A 443 -11.03 4.72 28.45
N TRP A 444 -10.40 5.72 29.07
CA TRP A 444 -9.60 6.70 28.34
C TRP A 444 -8.44 6.01 27.60
N GLY A 445 -8.32 6.27 26.29
CA GLY A 445 -7.31 5.65 25.42
C GLY A 445 -7.64 4.23 24.93
N GLU A 446 -8.83 3.69 25.23
CA GLU A 446 -9.32 2.46 24.59
C GLU A 446 -9.97 2.76 23.24
N ASN A 447 -9.87 1.81 22.32
CA ASN A 447 -10.54 1.81 21.03
C ASN A 447 -11.25 0.46 20.83
N LEU A 448 -12.17 0.37 19.86
CA LEU A 448 -12.97 -0.83 19.61
C LEU A 448 -12.09 -2.07 19.39
N PHE A 449 -10.92 -1.89 18.79
CA PHE A 449 -9.93 -2.94 18.55
C PHE A 449 -9.34 -3.51 19.85
N ARG A 450 -8.81 -2.67 20.75
CA ARG A 450 -8.26 -3.13 22.05
C ARG A 450 -9.33 -3.78 22.92
N ILE A 451 -10.56 -3.28 22.85
CA ILE A 451 -11.71 -3.85 23.55
C ILE A 451 -12.06 -5.21 22.96
N SER A 452 -12.09 -5.36 21.63
CA SER A 452 -12.42 -6.63 20.99
C SER A 452 -11.42 -7.74 21.30
N LEU A 453 -10.12 -7.41 21.29
CA LEU A 453 -9.04 -8.33 21.69
C LEU A 453 -9.22 -8.83 23.13
N ARG A 454 -9.60 -7.94 24.06
CA ARG A 454 -9.85 -8.29 25.47
C ARG A 454 -10.94 -9.34 25.64
N TYR A 455 -11.99 -9.30 24.80
CA TYR A 455 -13.15 -10.18 24.92
C TYR A 455 -13.14 -11.35 23.92
N GLY A 456 -12.13 -11.45 23.06
CA GLY A 456 -12.03 -12.51 22.06
C GLY A 456 -13.16 -12.47 21.03
N VAL A 457 -13.69 -11.28 20.74
CA VAL A 457 -14.72 -11.04 19.72
C VAL A 457 -14.18 -10.09 18.66
N SER A 458 -14.82 -10.00 17.50
CA SER A 458 -14.40 -9.01 16.49
C SER A 458 -14.90 -7.62 16.86
N MET A 459 -14.10 -6.59 16.57
CA MET A 459 -14.52 -5.20 16.78
C MET A 459 -15.77 -4.84 15.99
N TRP A 460 -15.96 -5.48 14.84
CA TRP A 460 -17.17 -5.37 14.01
C TRP A 460 -18.39 -5.98 14.68
N ALA A 461 -18.26 -7.11 15.39
CA ALA A 461 -19.36 -7.70 16.16
C ALA A 461 -19.77 -6.77 17.32
N ILE A 462 -18.81 -6.12 17.97
CA ILE A 462 -19.09 -5.08 18.97
C ILE A 462 -19.75 -3.87 18.31
N ALA A 463 -19.23 -3.41 17.17
CA ALA A 463 -19.78 -2.25 16.46
C ALA A 463 -21.23 -2.50 16.02
N GLU A 464 -21.52 -3.67 15.47
CA GLU A 464 -22.86 -4.11 15.10
C GLU A 464 -23.79 -4.18 16.32
N ALA A 465 -23.36 -4.84 17.39
CA ALA A 465 -24.14 -4.94 18.63
C ALA A 465 -24.45 -3.59 19.29
N ASN A 466 -23.67 -2.55 18.98
CA ASN A 466 -23.80 -1.20 19.55
C ASN A 466 -24.21 -0.13 18.54
N ARG A 467 -24.48 -0.49 17.28
CA ARG A 467 -24.80 0.45 16.18
C ARG A 467 -23.74 1.54 16.01
N ILE A 468 -22.47 1.16 16.11
CA ILE A 468 -21.32 2.06 15.90
C ILE A 468 -20.93 1.99 14.42
N TYR A 469 -21.22 3.07 13.70
CA TYR A 469 -20.98 3.16 12.26
C TYR A 469 -19.54 3.55 11.91
N ASN A 470 -18.89 4.32 12.78
CA ASN A 470 -17.48 4.68 12.65
C ASN A 470 -16.69 3.96 13.75
N LEU A 471 -15.91 2.94 13.36
CA LEU A 471 -15.10 2.13 14.27
C LEU A 471 -14.04 2.92 15.03
N HIS A 472 -13.63 4.07 14.50
CA HIS A 472 -12.64 4.93 15.11
C HIS A 472 -13.25 5.87 16.16
N TYR A 473 -14.57 5.85 16.32
CA TYR A 473 -15.28 6.78 17.18
C TYR A 473 -16.06 6.07 18.29
N ILE A 474 -15.39 5.89 19.43
CA ILE A 474 -16.00 5.55 20.71
C ILE A 474 -15.56 6.55 21.79
N LEU A 475 -16.45 6.85 22.72
CA LEU A 475 -16.20 7.85 23.76
C LEU A 475 -15.81 7.18 25.08
N ALA A 476 -14.84 7.73 25.80
CA ALA A 476 -14.57 7.31 27.17
C ALA A 476 -15.83 7.46 28.03
N GLY A 477 -16.16 6.41 28.80
CA GLY A 477 -17.40 6.29 29.56
C GLY A 477 -18.59 5.69 28.79
N GLN A 478 -18.46 5.45 27.48
CA GLN A 478 -19.49 4.75 26.70
C GLN A 478 -19.57 3.28 27.13
N VAL A 479 -20.79 2.74 27.27
CA VAL A 479 -20.99 1.31 27.59
C VAL A 479 -21.30 0.55 26.30
N LEU A 480 -20.47 -0.43 25.99
CA LEU A 480 -20.57 -1.30 24.82
C LEU A 480 -21.13 -2.67 25.21
N CYS A 481 -22.17 -3.11 24.50
CA CYS A 481 -22.62 -4.48 24.40
C CYS A 481 -21.55 -5.34 23.71
N ILE A 482 -21.04 -6.35 24.40
CA ILE A 482 -20.10 -7.30 23.85
C ILE A 482 -20.87 -8.60 23.59
N PRO A 483 -21.08 -9.00 22.32
CA PRO A 483 -21.86 -10.19 21.96
C PRO A 483 -21.22 -11.52 22.37
#